data_AF-A0A1F5YFR0-F1
#
_entry.id   AF-A0A1F5YFR0-F1
#
_cell.length_a   1.000
_cell.length_b   1.000
_cell.length_c   1.000
_cell.angle_alpha   90.00
_cell.angle_beta   90.00
_cell.angle_gamma   90.00
#
_symmetry.space_group_name_H-M   'P 1'
#
loop_
_entity.id
_entity.type
_entity.pdbx_description
1 polymer ?
#
loop_
_entity_poly.entity_id
_entity_poly.type
_entity_poly.pdbx_seq_one_letter_code
_entity_poly.pdbx_strand_id
1 'polypeptide(L)'
;MKKLFWLWISILFVYLLFAGRGTFNFHTTKRNYFSLQAYSWLNGRLDLITLPKDVMDLSFYQGKAYLYWPPMPSLFILPFVSFFGVDVSDQFYTAFWASFVPVLFYLVLKEAKKVNFIPPISEKVVFLLALFFAFGTVFFSLSVNGNVWFTSQVISMIPLMSSLLFLFKFVYSRKYNDYLISIILMCFAFWGRNTLMVAILLHLYVLFLLPKFRLKKLLLLTLFILSLNFLLFGYFNYLRFGNFIENGLNLHKVNPRWLYDLKTYGILNIHYWPHNFYYYFLNPLGFNFQALFIEPDPEGNSIFSTSPLFLLILGSLFFGLFKKKRRLLLIYAVITTVSLIFLLSLFGSGWFQFGSRYLLDIIP
;
A
#
# COMPACT_ATOMS: atom_id res chain seq x y z
N MET A 1 9.62 -2.21 24.39
CA MET A 1 9.75 -3.43 23.57
C MET A 1 8.71 -4.48 23.94
N LYS A 2 8.62 -4.97 25.19
CA LYS A 2 7.61 -5.98 25.61
C LYS A 2 6.16 -5.66 25.21
N LYS A 3 5.67 -4.42 25.43
CA LYS A 3 4.30 -4.03 25.04
C LYS A 3 4.03 -4.08 23.53
N LEU A 4 5.01 -3.71 22.70
CA LEU A 4 4.88 -3.73 21.24
C LEU A 4 4.86 -5.17 20.71
N PHE A 5 5.66 -6.05 21.33
CA PHE A 5 5.67 -7.47 21.01
C PHE A 5 4.31 -8.12 21.28
N TRP A 6 3.70 -7.85 22.44
CA TRP A 6 2.36 -8.34 22.74
C TRP A 6 1.30 -7.76 21.81
N LEU A 7 1.37 -6.46 21.49
CA LEU A 7 0.47 -5.86 20.50
C LEU A 7 0.58 -6.56 19.14
N TRP A 8 1.81 -6.77 18.66
CA TRP A 8 2.07 -7.46 17.41
C TRP A 8 1.52 -8.89 17.42
N ILE A 9 1.82 -9.68 18.46
CA ILE A 9 1.32 -11.05 18.61
C ILE A 9 -0.21 -11.08 18.60
N SER A 10 -0.87 -10.16 19.31
CA SER A 10 -2.34 -10.13 19.36
C SER A 10 -2.93 -9.82 17.98
N ILE A 11 -2.35 -8.88 17.24
CA ILE A 11 -2.79 -8.57 15.87
C ILE A 11 -2.53 -9.75 14.93
N LEU A 12 -1.33 -10.34 15.00
CA LEU A 12 -0.95 -11.51 14.22
C LEU A 12 -1.93 -12.67 14.47
N PHE A 13 -2.23 -12.96 15.73
CA PHE A 13 -3.19 -14.01 16.08
C PHE A 13 -4.55 -13.78 15.43
N VAL A 14 -5.10 -12.57 15.53
CA VAL A 14 -6.38 -12.23 14.90
C VAL A 14 -6.29 -12.35 13.38
N TYR A 15 -5.24 -11.84 12.76
CA TYR A 15 -5.09 -11.91 11.30
C TYR A 15 -4.96 -13.35 10.82
N LEU A 16 -4.20 -14.20 11.51
CA LEU A 16 -4.08 -15.62 11.21
C LEU A 16 -5.38 -16.37 11.45
N LEU A 17 -6.11 -16.05 12.51
CA LEU A 17 -7.42 -16.63 12.78
C LEU A 17 -8.40 -16.35 11.63
N PHE A 18 -8.47 -15.12 11.15
CA PHE A 18 -9.36 -14.75 10.04
C PHE A 18 -8.87 -15.26 8.68
N ALA A 19 -7.56 -15.20 8.43
CA ALA A 19 -6.96 -15.74 7.20
C ALA A 19 -7.17 -17.25 7.07
N GLY A 20 -7.03 -17.98 8.19
CA GLY A 20 -7.34 -19.40 8.29
C GLY A 20 -8.80 -19.73 8.56
N ARG A 21 -9.72 -18.75 8.42
CA ARG A 21 -11.19 -18.91 8.58
C ARG A 21 -11.61 -19.60 9.88
N GLY A 22 -10.91 -19.32 10.97
CA GLY A 22 -11.17 -19.86 12.30
C GLY A 22 -10.51 -21.21 12.59
N THR A 23 -9.99 -21.91 11.57
CA THR A 23 -9.41 -23.26 11.71
C THR A 23 -7.90 -23.30 11.52
N PHE A 24 -7.26 -22.14 11.28
CA PHE A 24 -5.83 -22.03 10.91
C PHE A 24 -5.46 -22.87 9.67
N ASN A 25 -6.44 -23.17 8.82
CA ASN A 25 -6.20 -23.81 7.53
C ASN A 25 -6.03 -22.71 6.47
N PHE A 26 -4.79 -22.48 6.06
CA PHE A 26 -4.44 -21.42 5.12
C PHE A 26 -4.38 -21.97 3.70
N HIS A 27 -5.15 -21.38 2.80
CA HIS A 27 -5.20 -21.80 1.40
C HIS A 27 -4.33 -20.94 0.51
N THR A 28 -3.83 -21.52 -0.56
CA THR A 28 -3.14 -20.78 -1.62
C THR A 28 -4.17 -20.29 -2.63
N THR A 29 -4.24 -18.98 -2.83
CA THR A 29 -5.20 -18.38 -3.77
C THR A 29 -4.78 -18.67 -5.22
N LYS A 30 -5.76 -18.57 -6.13
CA LYS A 30 -5.53 -18.79 -7.57
C LYS A 30 -4.48 -17.85 -8.17
N ARG A 31 -4.23 -16.70 -7.53
CA ARG A 31 -3.41 -15.60 -8.05
C ARG A 31 -2.27 -15.28 -7.09
N ASN A 32 -1.61 -16.32 -6.60
CA ASN A 32 -0.37 -16.26 -5.83
C ASN A 32 0.85 -15.97 -6.72
N TYR A 33 0.81 -14.86 -7.46
CA TYR A 33 1.84 -14.56 -8.45
C TYR A 33 3.19 -14.19 -7.84
N PHE A 34 3.22 -13.64 -6.61
CA PHE A 34 4.47 -13.30 -5.95
C PHE A 34 5.27 -14.53 -5.52
N SER A 35 4.62 -15.64 -5.16
CA SER A 35 5.35 -16.89 -4.90
C SER A 35 5.95 -17.47 -6.18
N LEU A 36 5.22 -17.41 -7.29
CA LEU A 36 5.72 -17.84 -8.62
C LEU A 36 6.90 -16.98 -9.10
N GLN A 37 6.83 -15.66 -8.88
CA GLN A 37 7.92 -14.75 -9.21
C GLN A 37 9.14 -15.00 -8.32
N ALA A 38 8.95 -15.13 -7.00
CA ALA A 38 10.02 -15.46 -6.06
C ALA A 38 10.69 -16.80 -6.42
N TYR A 39 9.92 -17.83 -6.77
CA TYR A 39 10.45 -19.11 -7.24
C TYR A 39 11.29 -18.96 -8.52
N SER A 40 10.84 -18.12 -9.46
CA SER A 40 11.59 -17.85 -10.70
C SER A 40 12.92 -17.14 -10.41
N TRP A 41 12.93 -16.19 -9.47
CA TRP A 41 14.15 -15.51 -9.04
C TRP A 41 15.15 -16.44 -8.36
N LEU A 42 14.69 -17.36 -7.51
CA LEU A 42 15.54 -18.40 -6.89
C LEU A 42 16.23 -19.29 -7.93
N ASN A 43 15.67 -19.39 -9.14
CA ASN A 43 16.20 -20.14 -10.26
C ASN A 43 16.88 -19.23 -11.31
N GLY A 44 17.20 -17.98 -10.97
CA GLY A 44 17.94 -17.07 -11.84
C GLY A 44 17.16 -16.54 -13.04
N ARG A 45 15.83 -16.59 -13.02
CA ARG A 45 14.98 -16.10 -14.12
C ARG A 45 14.07 -14.96 -13.71
N LEU A 46 13.81 -14.04 -14.64
CA LEU A 46 12.86 -12.94 -14.43
C LEU A 46 11.43 -13.27 -14.91
N ASP A 47 11.30 -14.15 -15.90
CA ASP A 47 10.04 -14.68 -16.36
C ASP A 47 9.55 -15.86 -15.51
N LEU A 48 8.24 -16.04 -15.45
CA LEU A 48 7.62 -17.12 -14.69
C LEU A 48 7.99 -18.50 -15.25
N ILE A 49 8.59 -19.36 -14.41
CA ILE A 49 8.93 -20.76 -14.78
C ILE A 49 7.68 -21.58 -15.01
N THR A 50 6.75 -21.46 -14.07
CA THR A 50 5.50 -22.19 -14.06
C THR A 50 4.37 -21.20 -14.28
N LEU A 51 3.59 -21.43 -15.33
CA LEU A 51 2.37 -20.66 -15.58
C LEU A 51 1.24 -21.17 -14.67
N PRO A 52 0.56 -20.28 -13.93
CA PRO A 52 -0.63 -20.65 -13.18
C PRO A 52 -1.79 -21.00 -14.12
N LYS A 53 -2.76 -21.76 -13.60
CA LYS A 53 -4.01 -22.08 -14.33
C LYS A 53 -4.80 -20.83 -14.71
N ASP A 54 -4.81 -19.83 -13.83
CA ASP A 54 -5.36 -18.51 -14.10
C ASP A 54 -4.22 -17.56 -14.45
N VAL A 55 -4.26 -17.02 -15.67
CA VAL A 55 -3.26 -16.10 -16.22
C VAL A 55 -3.78 -14.66 -16.33
N MET A 56 -4.93 -14.36 -15.72
CA MET A 56 -5.50 -13.02 -15.67
C MET A 56 -4.48 -12.03 -15.07
N ASP A 57 -4.42 -10.83 -15.65
CA ASP A 57 -3.53 -9.74 -15.23
C ASP A 57 -2.02 -10.06 -15.35
N LEU A 58 -1.60 -11.19 -15.95
CA LEU A 58 -0.20 -11.42 -16.31
C LEU A 58 0.16 -10.70 -17.62
N SER A 59 1.40 -10.23 -17.71
CA SER A 59 1.97 -9.59 -18.89
C SER A 59 2.69 -10.60 -19.76
N PHE A 60 2.36 -10.65 -21.05
CA PHE A 60 3.00 -11.56 -21.99
C PHE A 60 3.90 -10.80 -22.96
N TYR A 61 5.16 -11.20 -23.06
CA TYR A 61 6.15 -10.56 -23.92
C TYR A 61 7.13 -11.61 -24.45
N GLN A 62 7.30 -11.67 -25.78
CA GLN A 62 8.19 -12.62 -26.46
C GLN A 62 8.02 -14.08 -26.00
N GLY A 63 6.78 -14.54 -25.86
CA GLY A 63 6.47 -15.91 -25.44
C GLY A 63 6.69 -16.20 -23.95
N LYS A 64 7.08 -15.21 -23.16
CA LYS A 64 7.29 -15.31 -21.70
C LYS A 64 6.21 -14.56 -20.92
N ALA A 65 5.97 -14.99 -19.69
CA ALA A 65 5.03 -14.33 -18.79
C ALA A 65 5.74 -13.63 -17.63
N TYR A 66 5.24 -12.45 -17.28
CA TYR A 66 5.76 -11.59 -16.24
C TYR A 66 4.61 -11.01 -15.41
N LEU A 67 4.93 -10.60 -14.19
CA LEU A 67 4.05 -9.72 -13.41
C LEU A 67 4.27 -8.28 -13.88
N TYR A 68 3.21 -7.48 -14.06
CA TYR A 68 3.38 -6.03 -14.17
C TYR A 68 3.51 -5.36 -12.79
N TRP A 69 3.16 -6.06 -11.71
CA TRP A 69 3.28 -5.52 -10.36
C TRP A 69 4.74 -5.20 -10.03
N PRO A 70 4.97 -4.13 -9.27
CA PRO A 70 6.29 -3.80 -8.78
C PRO A 70 6.95 -4.95 -7.98
N PRO A 71 8.29 -5.09 -8.03
CA PRO A 71 8.99 -6.31 -7.59
C PRO A 71 9.12 -6.47 -6.07
N MET A 72 9.00 -5.40 -5.28
CA MET A 72 9.31 -5.44 -3.85
C MET A 72 8.53 -6.49 -3.04
N PRO A 73 7.24 -6.75 -3.27
CA PRO A 73 6.51 -7.76 -2.49
C PRO A 73 7.16 -9.14 -2.61
N SER A 74 7.63 -9.53 -3.80
CA SER A 74 8.34 -10.80 -4.02
C SER A 74 9.62 -10.92 -3.18
N LEU A 75 10.30 -9.81 -2.84
CA LEU A 75 11.46 -9.85 -1.95
C LEU A 75 11.08 -10.27 -0.51
N PHE A 76 9.89 -9.88 -0.05
CA PHE A 76 9.35 -10.30 1.25
C PHE A 76 8.84 -11.75 1.21
N ILE A 77 8.45 -12.24 0.02
CA ILE A 77 7.95 -13.61 -0.16
C ILE A 77 9.08 -14.62 -0.41
N LEU A 78 10.21 -14.20 -0.97
CA LEU A 78 11.40 -15.02 -1.20
C LEU A 78 11.77 -15.97 -0.05
N PRO A 79 11.91 -15.52 1.22
CA PRO A 79 12.23 -16.43 2.31
C PRO A 79 11.16 -17.52 2.48
N PHE A 80 9.87 -17.17 2.39
CA PHE A 80 8.79 -18.15 2.51
C PHE A 80 8.84 -19.21 1.42
N VAL A 81 9.06 -18.82 0.17
CA VAL A 81 9.20 -19.78 -0.94
C VAL A 81 10.44 -20.65 -0.78
N SER A 82 11.55 -20.09 -0.30
CA SER A 82 12.77 -20.87 -0.09
C SER A 82 12.64 -21.96 0.98
N PHE A 83 11.82 -21.74 2.02
CA PHE A 83 11.62 -22.71 3.11
C PHE A 83 10.41 -23.62 2.90
N PHE A 84 9.31 -23.11 2.34
CA PHE A 84 8.03 -23.82 2.26
C PHE A 84 7.63 -24.21 0.83
N GLY A 85 8.41 -23.80 -0.18
CA GLY A 85 8.12 -24.06 -1.59
C GLY A 85 7.19 -23.02 -2.23
N VAL A 86 7.01 -23.14 -3.54
CA VAL A 86 6.23 -22.18 -4.37
C VAL A 86 4.74 -22.15 -4.01
N ASP A 87 4.22 -23.25 -3.45
CA ASP A 87 2.81 -23.41 -3.08
C ASP A 87 2.49 -22.87 -1.67
N VAL A 88 3.45 -22.20 -1.01
CA VAL A 88 3.22 -21.56 0.29
C VAL A 88 1.98 -20.67 0.26
N SER A 89 1.14 -20.76 1.28
CA SER A 89 -0.11 -20.02 1.34
C SER A 89 0.15 -18.51 1.40
N ASP A 90 -0.43 -17.81 0.42
CA ASP A 90 -0.42 -16.36 0.36
C ASP A 90 -1.36 -15.69 1.33
N GLN A 91 -2.40 -16.39 1.79
CA GLN A 91 -3.18 -15.94 2.94
C GLN A 91 -2.30 -15.88 4.20
N PHE A 92 -1.49 -16.92 4.43
CA PHE A 92 -0.61 -17.00 5.59
C PHE A 92 0.46 -15.91 5.59
N TYR A 93 1.29 -15.83 4.54
CA TYR A 93 2.39 -14.85 4.55
C TYR A 93 1.87 -13.40 4.47
N THR A 94 0.70 -13.17 3.84
CA THR A 94 0.11 -11.82 3.77
C THR A 94 -0.34 -11.38 5.15
N ALA A 95 -1.08 -12.24 5.87
CA ALA A 95 -1.50 -11.98 7.24
C ALA A 95 -0.30 -11.79 8.18
N PHE A 96 0.75 -12.61 8.01
CA PHE A 96 1.99 -12.48 8.76
C PHE A 96 2.65 -11.11 8.56
N TRP A 97 2.91 -10.71 7.31
CA TRP A 97 3.53 -9.42 7.02
C TRP A 97 2.63 -8.23 7.38
N ALA A 98 1.32 -8.36 7.16
CA ALA A 98 0.34 -7.34 7.52
C ALA A 98 0.38 -6.97 9.01
N SER A 99 0.59 -7.96 9.89
CA SER A 99 0.56 -7.75 11.34
C SER A 99 1.59 -6.73 11.85
N PHE A 100 2.68 -6.51 11.10
CA PHE A 100 3.68 -5.51 11.44
C PHE A 100 3.22 -4.07 11.14
N VAL A 101 2.35 -3.88 10.15
CA VAL A 101 1.99 -2.54 9.65
C VAL A 101 1.28 -1.69 10.72
N PRO A 102 0.28 -2.18 11.48
CA PRO A 102 -0.34 -1.35 12.53
C PRO A 102 0.61 -1.02 13.67
N VAL A 103 1.59 -1.89 13.95
CA VAL A 103 2.63 -1.64 14.96
C VAL A 103 3.58 -0.54 14.48
N LEU A 104 3.97 -0.59 13.20
CA LEU A 104 4.75 0.48 12.57
C LEU A 104 3.95 1.79 12.53
N PHE A 105 2.67 1.74 12.18
CA PHE A 105 1.78 2.91 12.17
C PHE A 105 1.65 3.53 13.57
N TYR A 106 1.50 2.72 14.62
CA TYR A 106 1.56 3.20 16.01
C TYR A 106 2.87 3.93 16.31
N LEU A 107 4.02 3.38 15.89
CA LEU A 107 5.32 4.03 16.07
C LEU A 107 5.46 5.32 15.27
N VAL A 108 4.96 5.35 14.03
CA VAL A 108 4.90 6.55 13.17
C VAL A 108 4.12 7.65 13.88
N LEU A 109 2.91 7.36 14.36
CA LEU A 109 2.09 8.33 15.10
C LEU A 109 2.79 8.86 16.35
N LYS A 110 3.54 8.01 17.07
CA LYS A 110 4.33 8.45 18.24
C LYS A 110 5.45 9.40 17.85
N GLU A 111 6.24 9.08 16.83
CA GLU A 111 7.31 9.96 16.39
C GLU A 111 6.74 11.25 15.79
N ALA A 112 5.67 11.16 14.99
CA ALA A 112 4.93 12.32 14.46
C ALA A 112 4.42 13.23 15.58
N LYS A 113 3.92 12.66 16.69
CA LYS A 113 3.51 13.43 17.86
C LYS A 113 4.68 14.17 18.50
N LYS A 114 5.81 13.48 18.73
CA LYS A 114 7.02 14.08 19.33
C LYS A 114 7.51 15.29 18.53
N VAL A 115 7.41 15.23 17.21
CA VAL A 115 7.87 16.30 16.32
C VAL A 115 6.78 17.29 15.92
N ASN A 116 5.62 17.25 16.60
CA ASN A 116 4.49 18.14 16.36
C ASN A 116 3.91 18.08 14.92
N PHE A 117 4.01 16.95 14.23
CA PHE A 117 3.37 16.72 12.92
C PHE A 117 1.89 16.31 13.02
N ILE A 118 1.45 15.87 14.19
CA ILE A 118 0.04 15.64 14.54
C ILE A 118 -0.34 16.43 15.81
N PRO A 119 -1.63 16.66 16.12
CA PRO A 119 -2.06 17.35 17.32
C PRO A 119 -1.61 16.62 18.61
N PRO A 120 -1.51 17.33 19.75
CA PRO A 120 -1.19 16.69 21.02
C PRO A 120 -2.36 15.80 21.46
N ILE A 121 -2.29 14.52 21.11
CA ILE A 121 -3.26 13.49 21.48
C ILE A 121 -2.67 12.53 22.53
N SER A 122 -3.53 11.98 23.37
CA SER A 122 -3.11 11.04 24.42
C SER A 122 -2.55 9.74 23.81
N GLU A 123 -1.68 9.04 24.55
CA GLU A 123 -1.19 7.72 24.10
C GLU A 123 -2.32 6.71 23.88
N LYS A 124 -3.43 6.83 24.63
CA LYS A 124 -4.63 6.01 24.43
C LYS A 124 -5.23 6.25 23.04
N VAL A 125 -5.36 7.52 22.61
CA VAL A 125 -5.87 7.85 21.27
C VAL A 125 -4.93 7.34 20.17
N VAL A 126 -3.61 7.50 20.34
CA VAL A 126 -2.62 6.94 19.39
C VAL A 126 -2.79 5.42 19.24
N PHE A 127 -2.97 4.72 20.37
CA PHE A 127 -3.20 3.28 20.37
C PHE A 127 -4.52 2.90 19.69
N LEU A 128 -5.62 3.61 20.00
CA LEU A 128 -6.92 3.39 19.37
C LEU A 128 -6.91 3.67 17.86
N LEU A 129 -6.18 4.68 17.39
CA LEU A 129 -6.00 4.94 15.96
C LEU A 129 -5.24 3.81 15.27
N ALA A 130 -4.25 3.21 15.94
CA ALA A 130 -3.55 2.05 15.40
C ALA A 130 -4.45 0.80 15.33
N LEU A 131 -5.30 0.57 16.34
CA LEU A 131 -6.30 -0.49 16.29
C LEU A 131 -7.38 -0.22 15.23
N PHE A 132 -7.81 1.03 15.09
CA PHE A 132 -8.73 1.42 14.03
C PHE A 132 -8.11 1.18 12.65
N PHE A 133 -6.85 1.55 12.44
CA PHE A 133 -6.14 1.21 11.20
C PHE A 133 -6.11 -0.31 10.97
N ALA A 134 -5.76 -1.08 12.01
CA ALA A 134 -5.65 -2.54 11.94
C ALA A 134 -6.96 -3.27 11.62
N PHE A 135 -8.09 -2.81 12.15
CA PHE A 135 -9.35 -3.57 12.17
C PHE A 135 -10.56 -2.81 11.63
N GLY A 136 -10.54 -1.48 11.70
CA GLY A 136 -11.64 -0.60 11.30
C GLY A 136 -11.47 0.07 9.94
N THR A 137 -10.47 -0.34 9.16
CA THR A 137 -10.26 0.11 7.78
C THR A 137 -10.19 -1.05 6.81
N VAL A 138 -10.19 -0.74 5.50
CA VAL A 138 -9.96 -1.72 4.43
C VAL A 138 -8.65 -2.50 4.59
N PHE A 139 -7.69 -2.00 5.36
CA PHE A 139 -6.46 -2.71 5.67
C PHE A 139 -6.72 -4.12 6.22
N PHE A 140 -7.74 -4.29 7.07
CA PHE A 140 -8.08 -5.59 7.65
C PHE A 140 -8.47 -6.62 6.59
N SER A 141 -9.40 -6.27 5.70
CA SER A 141 -9.89 -7.19 4.66
C SER A 141 -8.77 -7.57 3.68
N LEU A 142 -7.87 -6.63 3.37
CA LEU A 142 -6.71 -6.90 2.51
C LEU A 142 -5.67 -7.80 3.19
N SER A 143 -5.56 -7.73 4.51
CA SER A 143 -4.57 -8.48 5.29
C SER A 143 -4.86 -9.97 5.39
N VAL A 144 -6.12 -10.40 5.26
CA VAL A 144 -6.54 -11.78 5.57
C VAL A 144 -6.88 -12.62 4.34
N ASN A 145 -7.01 -12.02 3.16
CA ASN A 145 -7.56 -12.72 1.98
C ASN A 145 -6.51 -13.28 0.99
N GLY A 146 -5.26 -12.81 1.03
CA GLY A 146 -4.25 -13.15 0.02
C GLY A 146 -4.58 -12.58 -1.38
N ASN A 147 -4.06 -13.19 -2.45
CA ASN A 147 -4.02 -12.70 -3.83
C ASN A 147 -2.98 -11.60 -4.07
N VAL A 148 -2.46 -11.56 -5.30
CA VAL A 148 -1.47 -10.59 -5.77
C VAL A 148 -1.88 -9.14 -5.47
N TRP A 149 -3.14 -8.75 -5.69
CA TRP A 149 -3.57 -7.37 -5.50
C TRP A 149 -3.50 -6.94 -4.03
N PHE A 150 -3.99 -7.76 -3.10
CA PHE A 150 -4.03 -7.41 -1.68
C PHE A 150 -2.65 -7.53 -1.04
N THR A 151 -1.92 -8.61 -1.38
CA THR A 151 -0.53 -8.82 -0.94
C THR A 151 0.33 -7.62 -1.30
N SER A 152 0.26 -7.14 -2.54
CA SER A 152 1.03 -5.99 -3.02
C SER A 152 0.74 -4.76 -2.16
N GLN A 153 -0.53 -4.45 -1.92
CA GLN A 153 -0.94 -3.29 -1.14
C GLN A 153 -0.44 -3.34 0.30
N VAL A 154 -0.67 -4.47 0.98
CA VAL A 154 -0.33 -4.66 2.38
C VAL A 154 1.18 -4.62 2.60
N ILE A 155 1.94 -5.38 1.82
CA ILE A 155 3.40 -5.46 2.00
C ILE A 155 4.05 -4.11 1.69
N SER A 156 3.52 -3.35 0.73
CA SER A 156 4.00 -1.98 0.40
C SER A 156 3.86 -0.99 1.55
N MET A 157 2.96 -1.23 2.50
CA MET A 157 2.81 -0.38 3.68
C MET A 157 3.98 -0.52 4.66
N ILE A 158 4.68 -1.66 4.68
CA ILE A 158 5.83 -1.87 5.58
C ILE A 158 6.96 -0.86 5.30
N PRO A 159 7.52 -0.77 4.07
CA PRO A 159 8.54 0.21 3.75
C PRO A 159 8.00 1.65 3.82
N LEU A 160 6.73 1.90 3.50
CA LEU A 160 6.14 3.24 3.67
C LEU A 160 6.12 3.67 5.14
N MET A 161 5.56 2.86 6.04
CA MET A 161 5.50 3.18 7.48
C MET A 161 6.91 3.30 8.06
N SER A 162 7.83 2.42 7.65
CA SER A 162 9.21 2.48 8.09
C SER A 162 9.91 3.75 7.58
N SER A 163 9.66 4.15 6.33
CA SER A 163 10.17 5.40 5.76
C SER A 163 9.72 6.61 6.57
N LEU A 164 8.43 6.71 6.89
CA LEU A 164 7.86 7.78 7.71
C LEU A 164 8.40 7.77 9.14
N LEU A 165 8.58 6.58 9.73
CA LEU A 165 9.16 6.44 11.06
C LEU A 165 10.58 7.04 11.12
N PHE A 166 11.43 6.70 10.15
CA PHE A 166 12.79 7.24 10.07
C PHE A 166 12.81 8.72 9.67
N LEU A 167 11.85 9.19 8.86
CA LEU A 167 11.69 10.60 8.53
C LEU A 167 11.42 11.43 9.79
N PHE A 168 10.49 11.00 10.64
CA PHE A 168 10.18 11.71 11.87
C PHE A 168 11.29 11.59 12.91
N LYS A 169 12.01 10.46 12.97
CA LYS A 169 13.25 10.36 13.77
C LYS A 169 14.27 11.40 13.34
N PHE A 170 14.49 11.53 12.03
CA PHE A 170 15.41 12.50 11.47
C PHE A 170 15.08 13.95 11.86
N VAL A 171 13.79 14.30 12.02
CA VAL A 171 13.38 15.66 12.40
C VAL A 171 13.99 16.12 13.73
N TYR A 172 14.19 15.24 14.71
CA TYR A 172 14.88 15.63 15.97
C TYR A 172 16.34 15.17 16.01
N SER A 173 16.66 13.97 15.51
CA SER A 173 18.02 13.43 15.59
C SER A 173 18.99 14.20 14.69
N ARG A 174 18.48 14.74 13.58
CA ARG A 174 19.24 15.38 12.49
C ARG A 174 20.37 14.50 11.92
N LYS A 175 20.34 13.19 12.17
CA LYS A 175 21.36 12.25 11.68
C LYS A 175 21.10 11.94 10.21
N TYR A 176 22.15 12.05 9.38
CA TYR A 176 22.06 11.73 7.95
C TYR A 176 21.58 10.29 7.69
N ASN A 177 21.99 9.35 8.55
CA ASN A 177 21.60 7.94 8.42
C ASN A 177 20.09 7.73 8.56
N ASP A 178 19.42 8.46 9.44
CA ASP A 178 17.97 8.36 9.60
C ASP A 178 17.25 8.84 8.33
N TYR A 179 17.71 9.95 7.75
CA TYR A 179 17.16 10.43 6.47
C TYR A 179 17.46 9.48 5.31
N LEU A 180 18.68 8.95 5.23
CA LEU A 180 19.10 8.01 4.19
C LEU A 180 18.26 6.73 4.21
N ILE A 181 18.05 6.15 5.40
CA ILE A 181 17.18 4.98 5.58
C ILE A 181 15.75 5.33 5.17
N SER A 182 15.26 6.50 5.58
CA SER A 182 13.91 6.97 5.25
C SER A 182 13.66 7.05 3.74
N ILE A 183 14.57 7.66 2.97
CA ILE A 183 14.41 7.82 1.52
C ILE A 183 14.61 6.51 0.74
N ILE A 184 15.50 5.63 1.19
CA ILE A 184 15.66 4.28 0.61
C ILE A 184 14.39 3.45 0.83
N LEU A 185 13.79 3.52 2.01
CA LEU A 185 12.53 2.84 2.29
C LEU A 185 11.36 3.44 1.50
N MET A 186 11.34 4.75 1.24
CA MET A 186 10.36 5.37 0.33
C MET A 186 10.48 4.80 -1.09
N CYS A 187 11.71 4.61 -1.57
CA CYS A 187 12.00 3.98 -2.84
C CYS A 187 11.49 2.52 -2.90
N PHE A 188 11.62 1.76 -1.80
CA PHE A 188 11.03 0.42 -1.70
C PHE A 188 9.51 0.43 -1.64
N ALA A 189 8.88 1.44 -1.02
CA ALA A 189 7.43 1.60 -1.07
C ALA A 189 6.95 1.80 -2.51
N PHE A 190 7.66 2.63 -3.30
CA PHE A 190 7.39 2.78 -4.74
C PHE A 190 7.56 1.46 -5.51
N TRP A 191 8.57 0.65 -5.19
CA TRP A 191 8.76 -0.69 -5.77
C TRP A 191 7.77 -1.73 -5.26
N GLY A 192 6.93 -1.39 -4.29
CA GLY A 192 5.79 -2.20 -3.88
C GLY A 192 4.51 -1.78 -4.61
N ARG A 193 4.33 -0.46 -4.73
CA ARG A 193 3.15 0.14 -5.33
C ARG A 193 3.47 1.58 -5.76
N ASN A 194 3.40 1.85 -7.07
CA ASN A 194 3.95 3.08 -7.62
C ASN A 194 3.27 4.37 -7.10
N THR A 195 1.98 4.29 -6.75
CA THR A 195 1.19 5.41 -6.20
C THR A 195 1.74 5.93 -4.87
N LEU A 196 2.42 5.10 -4.08
CA LEU A 196 2.98 5.50 -2.79
C LEU A 196 4.13 6.51 -2.92
N MET A 197 4.68 6.71 -4.13
CA MET A 197 5.69 7.73 -4.38
C MET A 197 5.20 9.14 -4.02
N VAL A 198 3.89 9.40 -4.04
CA VAL A 198 3.32 10.71 -3.65
C VAL A 198 3.73 11.12 -2.22
N ALA A 199 3.98 10.15 -1.33
CA ALA A 199 4.46 10.42 0.02
C ALA A 199 5.87 11.05 0.08
N ILE A 200 6.61 11.12 -1.03
CA ILE A 200 7.85 11.89 -1.15
C ILE A 200 7.63 13.38 -0.86
N LEU A 201 6.43 13.91 -1.13
CA LEU A 201 6.10 15.31 -0.87
C LEU A 201 6.26 15.66 0.63
N LEU A 202 5.98 14.72 1.52
CA LEU A 202 6.21 14.90 2.96
C LEU A 202 7.70 14.95 3.29
N HIS A 203 8.54 14.18 2.58
CA HIS A 203 10.00 14.22 2.74
C HIS A 203 10.54 15.58 2.33
N LEU A 204 10.11 16.09 1.17
CA LEU A 204 10.49 17.40 0.68
C LEU A 204 10.05 18.50 1.65
N TYR A 205 8.81 18.43 2.15
CA TYR A 205 8.32 19.36 3.16
C TYR A 205 9.19 19.36 4.42
N VAL A 206 9.55 18.19 4.95
CA VAL A 206 10.45 18.07 6.11
C VAL A 206 11.82 18.70 5.83
N LEU A 207 12.37 18.52 4.62
CA LEU A 207 13.64 19.14 4.24
C LEU A 207 13.54 20.66 4.23
N PHE A 208 12.44 21.24 3.73
CA PHE A 208 12.24 22.70 3.70
C PHE A 208 12.16 23.34 5.09
N LEU A 209 11.95 22.56 6.16
CA LEU A 209 12.01 23.05 7.54
C LEU A 209 13.45 23.15 8.08
N LEU A 210 14.46 22.74 7.32
CA LEU A 210 15.87 22.74 7.73
C LEU A 210 16.61 24.05 7.37
N PRO A 211 17.73 24.34 8.04
CA PRO A 211 18.66 25.37 7.60
C PRO A 211 19.13 25.14 6.16
N LYS A 212 19.29 26.24 5.38
CA LYS A 212 19.62 26.22 3.94
C LYS A 212 20.80 25.31 3.56
N PHE A 213 21.87 25.31 4.37
CA PHE A 213 23.06 24.50 4.09
C PHE A 213 22.78 22.99 4.16
N ARG A 214 21.93 22.54 5.08
CA ARG A 214 21.49 21.13 5.17
C ARG A 214 20.49 20.80 4.08
N LEU A 215 19.58 21.74 3.78
CA LEU A 215 18.59 21.60 2.72
C LEU A 215 19.26 21.25 1.38
N LYS A 216 20.24 22.04 0.91
CA LYS A 216 20.92 21.77 -0.37
C LYS A 216 21.55 20.38 -0.42
N LYS A 217 22.30 20.00 0.61
CA LYS A 217 22.98 18.70 0.68
C LYS A 217 21.97 17.55 0.67
N LEU A 218 20.90 17.66 1.45
CA LEU A 218 19.88 16.61 1.54
C LEU A 218 19.03 16.54 0.29
N LEU A 219 18.69 17.66 -0.36
CA LEU A 219 18.00 17.65 -1.65
C LEU A 219 18.84 16.96 -2.74
N LEU A 220 20.14 17.25 -2.80
CA LEU A 220 21.04 16.56 -3.74
C LEU A 220 21.11 15.06 -3.46
N LEU A 221 21.14 14.67 -2.18
CA LEU A 221 21.07 13.27 -1.76
C LEU A 221 19.74 12.62 -2.18
N THR A 222 18.62 13.30 -1.96
CA THR A 222 17.28 12.83 -2.37
C THR A 222 17.21 12.64 -3.87
N LEU A 223 17.66 13.63 -4.65
CA LEU A 223 17.69 13.56 -6.11
C LEU A 223 18.56 12.41 -6.58
N PHE A 224 19.78 12.26 -6.04
CA PHE A 224 20.67 11.16 -6.38
C PHE A 224 20.02 9.79 -6.13
N ILE A 225 19.40 9.60 -4.96
CA ILE A 225 18.76 8.32 -4.60
C ILE A 225 17.54 8.05 -5.47
N LEU A 226 16.71 9.06 -5.76
CA LEU A 226 15.57 8.91 -6.65
C LEU A 226 16.00 8.60 -8.08
N SER A 227 17.01 9.32 -8.61
CA SER A 227 17.57 9.04 -9.93
C SER A 227 18.11 7.61 -10.03
N LEU A 228 18.85 7.15 -9.02
CA LEU A 228 19.32 5.77 -8.95
C LEU A 228 18.15 4.78 -8.87
N ASN A 229 17.11 5.10 -8.09
CA ASN A 229 15.92 4.25 -7.98
C ASN A 229 15.19 4.09 -9.32
N PHE A 230 14.94 5.18 -10.04
CA PHE A 230 14.28 5.13 -11.35
C PHE A 230 15.16 4.45 -12.40
N LEU A 231 16.48 4.64 -12.36
CA LEU A 231 17.41 3.93 -13.25
C LEU A 231 17.36 2.42 -13.00
N LEU A 232 17.42 1.98 -11.73
CA LEU A 232 17.35 0.56 -11.38
C LEU A 232 15.99 -0.06 -11.73
N PHE A 233 14.89 0.67 -11.46
CA PHE A 233 13.55 0.21 -11.82
C PHE A 233 13.37 0.11 -13.34
N GLY A 234 13.87 1.11 -14.08
CA GLY A 234 13.86 1.10 -15.53
C GLY A 234 14.75 0.01 -16.12
N TYR A 235 15.92 -0.24 -15.54
CA TYR A 235 16.78 -1.34 -15.96
C TYR A 235 16.11 -2.70 -15.72
N PHE A 236 15.43 -2.88 -14.57
CA PHE A 236 14.62 -4.07 -14.31
C PHE A 236 13.50 -4.25 -15.34
N ASN A 237 12.87 -3.17 -15.80
CA ASN A 237 11.89 -3.20 -16.88
C ASN A 237 12.53 -3.55 -18.23
N TYR A 238 13.69 -2.98 -18.53
CA TYR A 238 14.44 -3.26 -19.75
C TYR A 238 14.80 -4.74 -19.87
N LEU A 239 15.22 -5.38 -18.77
CA LEU A 239 15.50 -6.81 -18.75
C LEU A 239 14.27 -7.70 -19.00
N ARG A 240 13.05 -7.21 -18.69
CA ARG A 240 11.79 -7.96 -18.88
C ARG A 240 11.13 -7.71 -20.23
N PHE A 241 11.16 -6.47 -20.70
CA PHE A 241 10.35 -5.99 -21.81
C PHE A 241 11.16 -5.31 -22.92
N GLY A 242 12.49 -5.26 -22.81
CA GLY A 242 13.37 -4.57 -23.76
C GLY A 242 13.22 -3.05 -23.78
N ASN A 243 12.48 -2.46 -22.82
CA ASN A 243 12.19 -1.04 -22.73
C ASN A 243 12.24 -0.56 -21.27
N PHE A 244 12.90 0.58 -21.01
CA PHE A 244 13.06 1.14 -19.66
C PHE A 244 11.74 1.64 -19.03
N ILE A 245 10.77 2.04 -19.84
CA ILE A 245 9.53 2.69 -19.40
C ILE A 245 8.37 1.68 -19.32
N GLU A 246 8.38 0.64 -20.16
CA GLU A 246 7.34 -0.40 -20.17
C GLU A 246 7.38 -1.23 -18.86
N ASN A 247 6.34 -1.12 -18.04
CA ASN A 247 6.25 -1.83 -16.76
C ASN A 247 5.44 -3.13 -16.84
N GLY A 248 4.85 -3.43 -18.00
CA GLY A 248 4.06 -4.62 -18.30
C GLY A 248 2.55 -4.35 -18.34
N LEU A 249 2.08 -3.17 -17.89
CA LEU A 249 0.64 -2.87 -17.84
C LEU A 249 0.01 -2.88 -19.24
N ASN A 250 0.68 -2.37 -20.26
CA ASN A 250 0.14 -2.36 -21.63
C ASN A 250 0.09 -3.77 -22.26
N LEU A 251 0.81 -4.72 -21.67
CA LEU A 251 0.98 -6.09 -22.16
C LEU A 251 0.14 -7.09 -21.37
N HIS A 252 -0.63 -6.63 -20.38
CA HIS A 252 -1.33 -7.53 -19.46
C HIS A 252 -2.61 -8.11 -20.05
N LYS A 253 -2.95 -9.32 -19.61
CA LYS A 253 -4.21 -9.97 -19.96
C LYS A 253 -5.34 -9.47 -19.06
N VAL A 254 -5.89 -8.31 -19.38
CA VAL A 254 -7.01 -7.68 -18.66
C VAL A 254 -8.21 -8.62 -18.58
N ASN A 255 -8.95 -8.57 -17.48
CA ASN A 255 -10.32 -9.09 -17.44
C ASN A 255 -11.21 -8.46 -18.56
N PRO A 256 -12.03 -9.26 -19.28
CA PRO A 256 -12.93 -8.77 -20.32
C PRO A 256 -13.83 -7.60 -19.90
N ARG A 257 -14.18 -7.51 -18.61
CA ARG A 257 -14.99 -6.43 -18.03
C ARG A 257 -14.43 -5.03 -18.31
N TRP A 258 -13.10 -4.86 -18.32
CA TRP A 258 -12.48 -3.54 -18.52
C TRP A 258 -11.88 -3.36 -19.92
N LEU A 259 -12.00 -4.36 -20.80
CA LEU A 259 -11.32 -4.36 -22.10
C LEU A 259 -11.81 -3.24 -23.01
N TYR A 260 -13.12 -2.97 -23.02
CA TYR A 260 -13.71 -1.90 -23.83
C TYR A 260 -13.21 -0.53 -23.39
N ASP A 261 -13.31 -0.23 -22.08
CA ASP A 261 -12.92 1.06 -21.55
C ASP A 261 -11.42 1.30 -21.70
N LEU A 262 -10.58 0.29 -21.42
CA LEU A 262 -9.13 0.42 -21.57
C LEU A 262 -8.71 0.70 -23.02
N LYS A 263 -9.37 0.07 -24.01
CA LYS A 263 -9.11 0.34 -25.43
C LYS A 263 -9.53 1.75 -25.84
N THR A 264 -10.57 2.29 -25.21
CA THR A 264 -11.17 3.58 -25.58
C THR A 264 -10.50 4.76 -24.87
N TYR A 265 -10.22 4.62 -23.58
CA TYR A 265 -9.80 5.71 -22.69
C TYR A 265 -8.39 5.54 -22.11
N GLY A 266 -7.79 4.35 -22.23
CA GLY A 266 -6.50 4.02 -21.63
C GLY A 266 -6.59 3.73 -20.12
N ILE A 267 -5.44 3.51 -19.48
CA ILE A 267 -5.34 3.14 -18.05
C ILE A 267 -5.74 4.29 -17.12
N LEU A 268 -5.38 5.52 -17.49
CA LEU A 268 -5.62 6.73 -16.71
C LEU A 268 -6.47 7.72 -17.51
N ASN A 269 -7.70 7.98 -17.08
CA ASN A 269 -8.61 8.90 -17.75
C ASN A 269 -9.62 9.53 -16.79
N ILE A 270 -10.01 10.78 -17.05
CA ILE A 270 -11.07 11.47 -16.30
C ILE A 270 -12.44 10.80 -16.45
N HIS A 271 -12.67 10.04 -17.53
CA HIS A 271 -13.87 9.24 -17.75
C HIS A 271 -14.25 8.38 -16.55
N TYR A 272 -13.26 7.85 -15.81
CA TYR A 272 -13.49 6.97 -14.67
C TYR A 272 -13.89 7.69 -13.38
N TRP A 273 -13.78 9.02 -13.33
CA TRP A 273 -14.00 9.78 -12.09
C TRP A 273 -15.39 9.58 -11.50
N PRO A 274 -16.51 9.68 -12.26
CA PRO A 274 -17.84 9.52 -11.67
C PRO A 274 -18.03 8.14 -11.04
N HIS A 275 -17.60 7.08 -11.74
CA HIS A 275 -17.70 5.70 -11.28
C HIS A 275 -16.83 5.46 -10.04
N ASN A 276 -15.55 5.82 -10.09
CA ASN A 276 -14.64 5.64 -8.96
C ASN A 276 -15.04 6.48 -7.75
N PHE A 277 -15.49 7.73 -7.96
CA PHE A 277 -15.97 8.60 -6.89
C PHE A 277 -17.17 8.00 -6.17
N TYR A 278 -18.12 7.45 -6.93
CA TYR A 278 -19.29 6.76 -6.37
C TYR A 278 -18.86 5.62 -5.43
N TYR A 279 -18.00 4.71 -5.88
CA TYR A 279 -17.58 3.58 -5.05
C TYR A 279 -16.70 3.98 -3.86
N TYR A 280 -15.82 4.96 -4.05
CA TYR A 280 -14.92 5.43 -3.00
C TYR A 280 -15.66 6.13 -1.85
N PHE A 281 -16.70 6.91 -2.15
CA PHE A 281 -17.30 7.82 -1.16
C PHE A 281 -18.80 7.66 -0.95
N LEU A 282 -19.55 7.14 -1.92
CA LEU A 282 -21.01 7.15 -1.90
C LEU A 282 -21.67 5.77 -1.75
N ASN A 283 -21.11 4.72 -2.35
CA ASN A 283 -21.74 3.39 -2.37
C ASN A 283 -21.86 2.80 -0.96
N PRO A 284 -23.05 2.69 -0.35
CA PRO A 284 -23.18 2.21 1.02
C PRO A 284 -22.83 0.72 1.12
N LEU A 285 -22.59 0.23 2.34
CA LEU A 285 -22.57 -1.22 2.57
C LEU A 285 -23.99 -1.77 2.45
N GLY A 286 -24.17 -2.78 1.60
CA GLY A 286 -25.43 -3.49 1.47
C GLY A 286 -25.73 -4.33 2.70
N PHE A 287 -27.02 -4.52 2.99
CA PHE A 287 -27.50 -5.37 4.06
C PHE A 287 -28.58 -6.31 3.51
N ASN A 288 -28.36 -7.60 3.69
CA ASN A 288 -29.38 -8.59 3.42
C ASN A 288 -30.23 -8.79 4.68
N PHE A 289 -31.42 -8.18 4.70
CA PHE A 289 -32.32 -8.22 5.86
C PHE A 289 -32.90 -9.61 6.14
N GLN A 290 -32.97 -10.50 5.14
CA GLN A 290 -33.53 -11.84 5.31
C GLN A 290 -32.57 -12.75 6.07
N ALA A 291 -31.28 -12.65 5.77
CA ALA A 291 -30.25 -13.51 6.36
C ALA A 291 -29.36 -12.77 7.38
N LEU A 292 -29.68 -11.51 7.69
CA LEU A 292 -29.04 -10.67 8.70
C LEU A 292 -27.51 -10.56 8.52
N PHE A 293 -27.05 -10.53 7.28
CA PHE A 293 -25.63 -10.36 6.95
C PHE A 293 -25.36 -9.09 6.14
N ILE A 294 -24.15 -8.58 6.27
CA ILE A 294 -23.62 -7.51 5.41
C ILE A 294 -23.36 -8.14 4.04
N GLU A 295 -23.83 -7.48 2.99
CA GLU A 295 -23.63 -7.86 1.60
C GLU A 295 -22.79 -6.76 0.93
N PRO A 296 -21.45 -6.89 0.94
CA PRO A 296 -20.57 -5.91 0.33
C PRO A 296 -20.75 -5.94 -1.19
N ASP A 297 -20.60 -4.78 -1.80
CA ASP A 297 -20.57 -4.72 -3.26
C ASP A 297 -19.17 -5.16 -3.71
N PRO A 298 -19.06 -6.19 -4.56
CA PRO A 298 -17.81 -6.60 -5.19
C PRO A 298 -16.92 -5.50 -5.77
N GLU A 299 -17.51 -4.41 -6.29
CA GLU A 299 -16.79 -3.24 -6.84
C GLU A 299 -16.26 -2.30 -5.76
N GLY A 300 -16.69 -2.50 -4.52
CA GLY A 300 -16.27 -1.73 -3.36
C GLY A 300 -17.42 -0.95 -2.74
N ASN A 301 -17.20 -0.51 -1.52
CA ASN A 301 -18.13 0.32 -0.76
C ASN A 301 -17.38 1.54 -0.24
N SER A 302 -18.16 2.57 0.08
CA SER A 302 -17.72 3.85 0.60
C SER A 302 -16.80 3.67 1.81
N ILE A 303 -15.72 4.45 1.83
CA ILE A 303 -14.85 4.54 2.99
C ILE A 303 -15.60 4.97 4.25
N PHE A 304 -16.67 5.77 4.11
CA PHE A 304 -17.46 6.23 5.26
C PHE A 304 -18.38 5.16 5.82
N SER A 305 -18.88 4.26 4.97
CA SER A 305 -19.69 3.11 5.41
C SER A 305 -18.82 2.02 6.03
N THR A 306 -17.67 1.75 5.43
CA THR A 306 -16.76 0.69 5.90
C THR A 306 -15.90 1.12 7.08
N SER A 307 -15.65 2.42 7.23
CA SER A 307 -14.70 2.99 8.20
C SER A 307 -15.25 4.30 8.80
N PRO A 308 -16.36 4.28 9.56
CA PRO A 308 -17.12 5.47 9.96
C PRO A 308 -16.36 6.47 10.83
N LEU A 309 -15.25 6.07 11.48
CA LEU A 309 -14.40 6.99 12.24
C LEU A 309 -13.81 8.11 11.36
N PHE A 310 -13.70 7.92 10.03
CA PHE A 310 -13.29 8.99 9.13
C PHE A 310 -14.26 10.17 9.11
N LEU A 311 -15.56 9.95 9.35
CA LEU A 311 -16.53 11.05 9.50
C LEU A 311 -16.19 11.92 10.71
N LEU A 312 -15.80 11.30 11.82
CA LEU A 312 -15.36 12.02 13.02
C LEU A 312 -14.06 12.76 12.77
N ILE A 313 -13.10 12.15 12.06
CA ILE A 313 -11.82 12.80 11.69
C ILE A 313 -12.08 14.01 10.78
N LEU A 314 -12.95 13.88 9.79
CA LEU A 314 -13.35 14.98 8.91
C LEU A 314 -14.02 16.11 9.70
N GLY A 315 -15.00 15.78 10.56
CA GLY A 315 -15.63 16.76 11.46
C GLY A 315 -14.60 17.49 12.32
N SER A 316 -13.59 16.78 12.82
CA SER A 316 -12.51 17.33 13.63
C SER A 316 -11.65 18.39 12.90
N LEU A 317 -11.52 18.27 11.57
CA LEU A 317 -10.88 19.28 10.72
C LEU A 317 -11.72 20.55 10.64
N PHE A 318 -13.04 20.42 10.47
CA PHE A 318 -13.99 21.55 10.46
C PHE A 318 -14.04 22.29 11.80
N PHE A 319 -14.01 21.56 12.92
CA PHE A 319 -14.00 22.17 14.27
C PHE A 319 -12.64 22.75 14.69
N GLY A 320 -11.61 22.65 13.83
CA GLY A 320 -10.41 23.45 13.95
C GLY A 320 -9.34 22.91 14.91
N LEU A 321 -9.32 21.60 15.18
CA LEU A 321 -8.24 20.95 15.96
C LEU A 321 -6.83 21.21 15.40
N PHE A 322 -6.75 21.57 14.12
CA PHE A 322 -5.52 21.86 13.40
C PHE A 322 -5.35 23.34 13.02
N LYS A 323 -6.17 24.27 13.57
CA LYS A 323 -6.10 25.71 13.23
C LYS A 323 -4.70 26.31 13.39
N LYS A 324 -3.93 25.86 14.39
CA LYS A 324 -2.54 26.30 14.64
C LYS A 324 -1.49 25.61 13.73
N LYS A 325 -1.89 24.64 12.91
CA LYS A 325 -1.02 23.81 12.05
C LYS A 325 -1.41 23.88 10.56
N ARG A 326 -1.87 25.04 10.08
CA ARG A 326 -2.37 25.24 8.70
C ARG A 326 -1.41 24.75 7.61
N ARG A 327 -0.09 24.95 7.76
CA ARG A 327 0.91 24.46 6.78
C ARG A 327 0.96 22.94 6.68
N LEU A 328 0.77 22.23 7.80
CA LEU A 328 0.75 20.76 7.83
C LEU A 328 -0.54 20.23 7.20
N LEU A 329 -1.68 20.87 7.47
CA LEU A 329 -2.93 20.52 6.79
C LEU A 329 -2.83 20.67 5.28
N LEU A 330 -2.19 21.74 4.80
CA LEU A 330 -2.01 21.97 3.37
C LEU A 330 -1.15 20.88 2.72
N ILE A 331 -0.05 20.44 3.34
CA ILE A 331 0.77 19.37 2.75
C ILE A 331 0.02 18.03 2.74
N TYR A 332 -0.73 17.69 3.80
CA TYR A 332 -1.56 16.49 3.81
C TYR A 332 -2.68 16.57 2.76
N ALA A 333 -3.34 17.72 2.63
CA ALA A 333 -4.35 17.94 1.59
C ALA A 333 -3.75 17.78 0.18
N VAL A 334 -2.56 18.33 -0.08
CA VAL A 334 -1.87 18.16 -1.37
C VAL A 334 -1.55 16.69 -1.64
N ILE A 335 -0.99 15.96 -0.66
CA ILE A 335 -0.69 14.53 -0.79
C ILE A 335 -1.97 13.75 -1.08
N THR A 336 -3.02 13.94 -0.29
CA THR A 336 -4.33 13.29 -0.48
C THR A 336 -4.92 13.61 -1.84
N THR A 337 -4.92 14.88 -2.26
CA THR A 337 -5.49 15.30 -3.54
C THR A 337 -4.73 14.72 -4.72
N VAL A 338 -3.39 14.75 -4.71
CA VAL A 338 -2.57 14.16 -5.79
C VAL A 338 -2.82 12.66 -5.89
N SER A 339 -2.84 11.95 -4.76
CA SER A 339 -3.16 10.52 -4.73
C SER A 339 -4.58 10.25 -5.24
N LEU A 340 -5.59 11.03 -4.81
CA LEU A 340 -6.97 10.87 -5.26
C LEU A 340 -7.15 11.12 -6.75
N ILE A 341 -6.49 12.14 -7.31
CA ILE A 341 -6.54 12.40 -8.76
C ILE A 341 -6.07 11.16 -9.53
N PHE A 342 -4.97 10.54 -9.09
CA PHE A 342 -4.48 9.31 -9.71
C PHE A 342 -5.49 8.15 -9.55
N LEU A 343 -5.99 7.91 -8.33
CA LEU A 343 -6.89 6.79 -8.04
C LEU A 343 -8.27 6.93 -8.71
N LEU A 344 -8.78 8.15 -8.85
CA LEU A 344 -10.03 8.43 -9.55
C LEU A 344 -9.87 8.26 -11.06
N SER A 345 -8.66 8.47 -11.58
CA SER A 345 -8.37 8.32 -13.01
C SER A 345 -8.11 6.86 -13.42
N LEU A 346 -7.97 5.91 -12.50
CA LEU A 346 -7.65 4.53 -12.83
C LEU A 346 -8.85 3.79 -13.45
N PHE A 347 -8.59 2.90 -14.41
CA PHE A 347 -9.57 2.11 -15.18
C PHE A 347 -10.47 1.12 -14.40
N GLY A 348 -10.61 1.30 -13.08
CA GLY A 348 -11.58 0.59 -12.26
C GLY A 348 -11.40 0.94 -10.78
N SER A 349 -12.45 0.72 -10.00
CA SER A 349 -12.47 0.92 -8.54
C SER A 349 -11.85 -0.26 -7.76
N GLY A 350 -11.72 -1.42 -8.41
CA GLY A 350 -11.23 -2.68 -7.84
C GLY A 350 -12.24 -3.82 -8.03
N TRP A 351 -11.82 -5.07 -7.79
CA TRP A 351 -12.66 -6.28 -7.88
C TRP A 351 -11.88 -7.53 -7.44
N PHE A 352 -12.46 -8.54 -6.78
CA PHE A 352 -13.56 -8.44 -5.82
C PHE A 352 -13.00 -7.88 -4.51
N GLN A 353 -13.69 -6.96 -3.84
CA GLN A 353 -13.15 -6.31 -2.64
C GLN A 353 -14.22 -6.04 -1.58
N PHE A 354 -13.80 -5.90 -0.33
CA PHE A 354 -14.61 -5.32 0.75
C PHE A 354 -14.15 -3.89 0.98
N GLY A 355 -15.03 -2.91 0.76
CA GLY A 355 -14.65 -1.51 0.78
C GLY A 355 -13.72 -1.13 -0.38
N SER A 356 -13.29 0.13 -0.41
CA SER A 356 -12.49 0.67 -1.51
C SER A 356 -10.99 0.46 -1.28
N ARG A 357 -10.43 -0.65 -1.77
CA ARG A 357 -9.04 -1.06 -1.46
C ARG A 357 -7.99 -0.06 -1.88
N TYR A 358 -8.22 0.68 -2.96
CA TYR A 358 -7.25 1.63 -3.49
C TYR A 358 -7.05 2.84 -2.56
N LEU A 359 -8.04 3.18 -1.73
CA LEU A 359 -7.91 4.24 -0.73
C LEU A 359 -6.92 3.90 0.39
N LEU A 360 -6.44 2.64 0.49
CA LEU A 360 -5.35 2.31 1.40
C LEU A 360 -4.07 3.11 1.11
N ASP A 361 -3.89 3.62 -0.11
CA ASP A 361 -2.75 4.46 -0.48
C ASP A 361 -2.79 5.86 0.16
N ILE A 362 -3.94 6.23 0.77
CA ILE A 362 -4.22 7.54 1.35
C ILE A 362 -4.51 7.46 2.86
N ILE A 363 -5.05 6.33 3.32
CA ILE A 363 -5.51 6.14 4.71
C ILE A 363 -4.42 6.38 5.77
N PRO A 364 -3.19 5.84 5.64
CA PRO A 364 -2.12 6.06 6.62
C PRO A 364 -1.64 7.51 6.65
#